data_AF-H2YYY1-F1
#
_entry.id   AF-H2YYY1-F1
#
_cell.length_a   1.000
_cell.length_b   1.000
_cell.length_c   1.000
_cell.angle_alpha   90.00
_cell.angle_beta   90.00
_cell.angle_gamma   90.00
#
_symmetry.space_group_name_H-M   'P 1'
#
loop_
_entity.id
_entity.type
_entity.pdbx_description
1 polymer ?
#
loop_
_entity_poly.entity_id
_entity_poly.type
_entity_poly.pdbx_seq_one_letter_code
_entity_poly.pdbx_strand_id
1 'polypeptide(L)'
;MQTNLSSVMGNMDVSNSALPSPDTPTRAGLSFQRLDTSEQTVAARLGLEIKLLSSQCFVECQHWRDVSDVPAAMIDHFEAVSNSSKHIYLFTRGEPPLKTTVDFFNAAIEVSNAATKCGQCAQSC
;
A
#
# COMPACT_ATOMS: atom_id res chain seq x y z
N MET A 1 -25.68 22.85 64.66
CA MET A 1 -26.89 22.07 64.98
C MET A 1 -27.27 21.27 63.75
N GLN A 2 -27.51 19.99 63.96
CA GLN A 2 -27.63 18.95 62.94
C GLN A 2 -29.10 18.80 62.54
N THR A 3 -29.39 18.70 61.24
CA THR A 3 -30.64 18.13 60.76
C THR A 3 -30.32 17.10 59.68
N ASN A 4 -30.40 15.83 60.07
CA ASN A 4 -30.45 14.69 59.16
C ASN A 4 -31.90 14.54 58.69
N LEU A 5 -32.10 14.48 57.38
CA LEU A 5 -33.33 13.99 56.75
C LEU A 5 -33.02 12.63 56.13
N SER A 6 -33.66 11.59 56.70
CA SER A 6 -34.23 10.39 56.05
C SER A 6 -33.63 9.95 54.71
N SER A 7 -32.97 8.79 54.64
CA SER A 7 -33.61 7.47 54.38
C SER A 7 -34.13 7.32 52.95
N VAL A 8 -33.45 6.48 52.15
CA VAL A 8 -34.04 5.25 51.60
C VAL A 8 -32.90 4.37 51.07
N MET A 9 -32.91 3.14 51.57
CA MET A 9 -32.01 2.04 51.30
C MET A 9 -32.53 1.30 50.05
N GLY A 10 -31.77 1.35 48.96
CA GLY A 10 -31.97 0.49 47.79
C GLY A 10 -30.82 -0.51 47.74
N ASN A 11 -31.14 -1.80 47.93
CA ASN A 11 -30.18 -2.90 47.99
C ASN A 11 -29.45 -3.11 46.65
N MET A 12 -28.16 -3.43 46.78
CA MET A 12 -27.24 -3.88 45.75
C MET A 12 -27.67 -5.23 45.14
N ASP A 13 -27.71 -5.30 43.81
CA ASP A 13 -27.47 -6.54 43.07
C ASP A 13 -26.05 -6.50 42.52
N VAL A 14 -25.23 -7.45 42.99
CA VAL A 14 -23.82 -7.62 42.68
C VAL A 14 -23.68 -8.61 41.52
N SER A 15 -23.14 -8.10 40.43
CA SER A 15 -22.21 -8.77 39.50
C SER A 15 -22.66 -10.05 38.77
N ASN A 16 -22.91 -9.90 37.46
CA ASN A 16 -22.25 -10.77 36.49
C ASN A 16 -21.97 -10.01 35.17
N SER A 17 -20.93 -9.17 35.20
CA SER A 17 -20.41 -8.49 34.01
C SER A 17 -19.34 -9.38 33.37
N ALA A 18 -19.71 -10.19 32.39
CA ALA A 18 -18.72 -10.77 31.50
C ALA A 18 -18.01 -9.63 30.75
N LEU A 19 -16.69 -9.55 30.87
CA LEU A 19 -15.87 -8.57 30.14
C LEU A 19 -16.13 -8.67 28.63
N PRO A 20 -16.31 -7.55 27.91
CA PRO A 20 -16.23 -7.57 26.45
C PRO A 20 -14.78 -7.92 26.04
N SER A 21 -14.65 -8.96 25.23
CA SER A 21 -13.37 -9.34 24.61
C SER A 21 -12.86 -8.20 23.70
N PRO A 22 -11.54 -8.05 23.54
CA PRO A 22 -10.96 -6.93 22.83
C PRO A 22 -11.43 -6.90 21.37
N ASP A 23 -12.15 -5.83 21.08
CA ASP A 23 -12.54 -5.30 19.77
C ASP A 23 -11.92 -6.01 18.56
N THR A 24 -12.61 -7.03 18.07
CA THR A 24 -12.61 -7.24 16.63
C THR A 24 -13.51 -6.13 16.08
N PRO A 25 -13.00 -5.17 15.27
CA PRO A 25 -13.91 -4.27 14.59
C PRO A 25 -14.72 -5.13 13.63
N THR A 26 -15.97 -5.42 14.01
CA THR A 26 -16.97 -5.93 13.08
C THR A 26 -17.12 -4.83 12.04
N ARG A 27 -16.45 -5.01 10.90
CA ARG A 27 -16.48 -4.11 9.74
C ARG A 27 -17.84 -4.22 9.05
N ALA A 28 -18.91 -3.97 9.78
CA ALA A 28 -20.23 -3.74 9.23
C ALA A 28 -20.22 -2.34 8.62
N GLY A 29 -20.26 -2.26 7.28
CA GLY A 29 -20.59 -1.00 6.59
C GLY A 29 -19.49 -0.28 5.81
N LEU A 30 -18.36 -0.90 5.48
CA LEU A 30 -17.48 -0.30 4.45
C LEU A 30 -18.05 -0.60 3.06
N SER A 31 -18.97 0.24 2.58
CA SER A 31 -19.35 0.27 1.18
C SER A 31 -18.12 0.71 0.37
N PHE A 32 -17.63 -0.18 -0.49
CA PHE A 32 -16.63 0.20 -1.47
C PHE A 32 -17.33 0.95 -2.60
N GLN A 33 -17.20 2.28 -2.60
CA GLN A 33 -17.66 3.09 -3.72
C GLN A 33 -16.72 2.88 -4.90
N ARG A 34 -17.28 2.52 -6.05
CA ARG A 34 -16.52 2.49 -7.30
C ARG A 34 -16.12 3.92 -7.65
N LEU A 35 -14.87 4.11 -8.08
CA LEU A 35 -14.40 5.38 -8.62
C LEU A 35 -15.35 5.87 -9.70
N ASP A 36 -15.58 7.18 -9.77
CA ASP A 36 -16.35 7.74 -10.88
C ASP A 36 -15.56 7.69 -12.19
N THR A 37 -16.22 7.99 -13.32
CA THR A 37 -15.59 7.90 -14.65
C THR A 37 -14.41 8.86 -14.81
N SER A 38 -14.45 10.04 -14.20
CA SER A 38 -13.36 11.02 -14.22
C SER A 38 -12.15 10.49 -13.46
N GLU A 39 -12.37 9.99 -12.23
CA GLU A 39 -11.32 9.39 -11.40
C GLU A 39 -10.66 8.17 -12.08
N GLN A 40 -11.48 7.28 -12.65
CA GLN A 40 -10.99 6.13 -13.42
C GLN A 40 -10.16 6.58 -14.64
N THR A 41 -10.57 7.66 -15.30
CA THR A 41 -9.84 8.20 -16.47
C THR A 41 -8.47 8.74 -16.07
N VAL A 42 -8.40 9.47 -14.94
CA VAL A 42 -7.13 9.98 -14.42
C VAL A 42 -6.22 8.81 -14.02
N ALA A 43 -6.74 7.83 -13.29
CA ALA A 43 -5.98 6.65 -12.89
C ALA A 43 -5.47 5.86 -14.12
N ALA A 44 -6.31 5.69 -15.15
CA ALA A 44 -5.93 4.99 -16.37
C ALA A 44 -4.84 5.74 -17.16
N ARG A 45 -4.92 7.08 -17.24
CA ARG A 45 -3.88 7.89 -17.90
C ARG A 45 -2.54 7.77 -17.19
N LEU A 46 -2.51 7.99 -15.88
CA LEU A 46 -1.28 7.90 -15.08
C LEU A 46 -0.72 6.48 -15.10
N GLY A 47 -1.58 5.46 -14.99
CA GLY A 47 -1.20 4.06 -15.13
C GLY A 47 -0.55 3.76 -16.48
N LEU A 48 -1.05 4.35 -17.58
CA LEU A 48 -0.45 4.18 -18.90
C LEU A 48 0.94 4.84 -19.00
N GLU A 49 1.13 6.02 -18.40
CA GLU A 49 2.45 6.66 -18.31
C GLU A 49 3.44 5.77 -17.53
N ILE A 50 3.02 5.20 -16.39
CA ILE A 50 3.82 4.25 -15.61
C ILE A 50 4.19 3.02 -16.44
N LYS A 51 3.23 2.44 -17.19
CA LYS A 51 3.50 1.29 -18.07
C LYS A 51 4.57 1.61 -19.10
N LEU A 52 4.48 2.76 -19.76
CA LEU A 52 5.43 3.16 -20.80
C LEU A 52 6.85 3.31 -20.24
N LEU A 53 6.99 4.05 -19.13
CA LEU A 53 8.27 4.25 -18.45
C LEU A 53 8.87 2.93 -17.94
N SER A 54 8.04 2.07 -17.34
CA SER A 54 8.47 0.74 -16.87
C SER A 54 8.96 -0.10 -18.04
N SER A 55 8.22 -0.14 -19.16
CA SER A 55 8.62 -0.91 -20.34
C SER A 55 9.92 -0.42 -20.96
N GLN A 56 10.15 0.90 -21.01
CA GLN A 56 11.41 1.47 -21.49
C GLN A 56 12.57 1.07 -20.58
N CYS A 57 12.39 1.21 -19.26
CA CYS A 57 13.38 0.81 -18.27
C CYS A 57 13.74 -0.69 -18.38
N PHE A 58 12.74 -1.57 -18.53
CA PHE A 58 12.97 -3.01 -18.70
C PHE A 58 13.79 -3.33 -19.94
N VAL A 59 13.45 -2.73 -21.08
CA VAL A 59 14.18 -2.95 -22.35
C VAL A 59 15.62 -2.48 -22.23
N GLU A 60 15.84 -1.32 -21.62
CA GLU A 60 17.19 -0.80 -21.39
C GLU A 60 18.01 -1.71 -20.47
N CYS A 61 17.39 -2.30 -19.45
CA CYS A 61 18.05 -3.30 -18.60
C CYS A 61 18.51 -4.51 -19.40
N GLN A 62 17.65 -5.04 -20.29
CA GLN A 62 18.04 -6.18 -21.14
C GLN A 62 19.21 -5.80 -22.05
N HIS A 63 19.19 -4.59 -22.61
CA HIS A 63 20.30 -4.09 -23.41
C HIS A 63 21.61 -4.02 -22.60
N TRP A 64 21.59 -3.45 -21.40
CA TRP A 64 22.78 -3.35 -20.56
C TRP A 64 23.38 -4.70 -20.16
N ARG A 65 22.55 -5.75 -20.00
CA ARG A 65 23.05 -7.12 -19.76
C ARG A 65 23.87 -7.65 -20.92
N ASP A 66 23.54 -7.27 -22.15
CA ASP A 66 24.16 -7.79 -23.35
C ASP A 66 25.41 -7.00 -23.78
N VAL A 67 25.45 -5.68 -23.51
CA VAL A 67 26.44 -4.80 -24.16
C VAL A 67 27.25 -3.88 -23.25
N SER A 68 27.00 -3.85 -21.94
CA SER A 68 27.57 -2.80 -21.07
C SER A 68 28.38 -3.36 -19.89
N ASP A 69 29.39 -2.61 -19.47
CA ASP A 69 30.16 -2.87 -18.23
C ASP A 69 29.40 -2.38 -16.98
N VAL A 70 28.09 -2.17 -17.06
CA VAL A 70 27.28 -1.73 -15.92
C VAL A 70 27.24 -2.85 -14.88
N PRO A 71 27.47 -2.57 -13.59
CA PRO A 71 27.42 -3.58 -12.54
C PRO A 71 26.07 -4.31 -12.52
N ALA A 72 26.09 -5.64 -12.48
CA ALA A 72 24.87 -6.46 -12.48
C ALA A 72 23.88 -6.06 -11.37
N ALA A 73 24.39 -5.69 -10.19
CA ALA A 73 23.56 -5.21 -9.08
C ALA A 73 22.75 -3.95 -9.44
N MET A 74 23.32 -3.04 -10.24
CA MET A 74 22.61 -1.84 -10.70
C MET A 74 21.47 -2.24 -11.65
N ILE A 75 21.74 -3.14 -12.61
CA ILE A 75 20.74 -3.65 -13.56
C ILE A 75 19.60 -4.34 -12.81
N ASP A 76 19.91 -5.19 -11.82
CA ASP A 76 18.91 -5.89 -11.00
C ASP A 76 18.01 -4.90 -10.23
N HIS A 77 18.56 -3.78 -9.76
CA HIS A 77 17.77 -2.73 -9.09
C HIS A 77 16.85 -1.99 -10.06
N PHE A 78 17.30 -1.68 -11.28
CA PHE A 78 16.44 -1.09 -12.31
C PHE A 78 15.33 -2.04 -12.77
N GLU A 79 15.63 -3.33 -12.93
CA GLU A 79 14.61 -4.33 -13.23
C GLU A 79 13.56 -4.43 -12.12
N ALA A 80 13.98 -4.37 -10.85
CA ALA A 80 13.05 -4.32 -9.72
C ALA A 80 12.14 -3.09 -9.76
N VAL A 81 12.69 -1.90 -10.08
CA VAL A 81 11.90 -0.67 -10.29
C VAL A 81 10.85 -0.89 -11.39
N SER A 82 11.26 -1.41 -12.54
CA SER A 82 10.34 -1.67 -13.65
C SER A 82 9.25 -2.67 -13.28
N ASN A 83 9.62 -3.78 -12.63
CA ASN A 83 8.70 -4.86 -12.31
C ASN A 83 7.62 -4.42 -11.30
N SER A 84 8.01 -3.80 -10.19
CA SER A 84 7.04 -3.31 -9.19
C SER A 84 6.20 -2.15 -9.73
N SER A 85 6.76 -1.30 -10.61
CA SER A 85 5.99 -0.24 -11.30
C SER A 85 4.94 -0.81 -12.26
N LYS A 86 5.22 -1.93 -12.94
CA LYS A 86 4.23 -2.63 -13.77
C LYS A 86 3.05 -3.14 -12.93
N HIS A 87 3.28 -3.61 -11.71
CA HIS A 87 2.20 -4.03 -10.81
C HIS A 87 1.31 -2.85 -10.39
N ILE A 88 1.90 -1.67 -10.14
CA ILE A 88 1.18 -0.42 -9.86
C ILE A 88 0.27 -0.06 -11.04
N TYR A 89 0.76 -0.16 -12.28
CA TYR A 89 -0.07 0.01 -13.48
C TYR A 89 -1.26 -0.97 -13.51
N LEU A 90 -1.03 -2.26 -13.32
CA LEU A 90 -2.09 -3.28 -13.35
C LEU A 90 -3.14 -3.02 -12.28
N PHE A 91 -2.75 -2.51 -11.10
CA PHE A 91 -3.69 -2.10 -10.06
C PHE A 91 -4.63 -0.98 -10.54
N THR A 92 -4.16 0.01 -11.31
CA THR A 92 -5.03 1.07 -11.87
C THR A 92 -6.10 0.53 -12.83
N ARG A 93 -5.91 -0.70 -13.33
CA ARG A 93 -6.85 -1.42 -14.20
C ARG A 93 -7.73 -2.42 -13.45
N GLY A 94 -7.49 -2.62 -12.15
CA GLY A 94 -8.09 -3.70 -11.38
C GLY A 94 -7.62 -5.09 -11.80
N GLU A 95 -6.42 -5.18 -12.38
CA GLU A 95 -5.81 -6.43 -12.83
C GLU A 95 -4.80 -6.95 -11.79
N PRO A 96 -4.65 -8.29 -11.63
CA PRO A 96 -3.67 -8.88 -10.70
C PRO A 96 -2.22 -8.47 -11.06
N PRO A 97 -1.25 -8.54 -10.12
CA PRO A 97 -1.27 -9.33 -8.88
C PRO A 97 -1.75 -8.61 -7.61
N LEU A 98 -1.80 -7.28 -7.61
CA LEU A 98 -2.15 -6.47 -6.43
C LEU A 98 -3.66 -6.45 -6.23
N LYS A 99 -4.15 -6.70 -5.02
CA LYS A 99 -5.59 -6.82 -4.74
C LYS A 99 -6.10 -5.76 -3.78
N THR A 100 -5.23 -5.29 -2.90
CA THR A 100 -5.57 -4.34 -1.84
C THR A 100 -4.77 -3.06 -1.98
N THR A 101 -5.26 -1.98 -1.38
CA THR A 101 -4.50 -0.72 -1.28
C THR A 101 -3.20 -0.91 -0.48
N VAL A 102 -3.16 -1.87 0.45
CA VAL A 102 -1.91 -2.23 1.16
C VAL A 102 -0.89 -2.81 0.19
N ASP A 103 -1.30 -3.73 -0.69
CA ASP A 103 -0.42 -4.28 -1.73
C ASP A 103 0.12 -3.18 -2.66
N PHE A 104 -0.73 -2.21 -3.02
CA PHE A 104 -0.35 -1.05 -3.82
C PHE A 104 0.76 -0.23 -3.16
N PHE A 105 0.61 0.12 -1.88
CA PHE A 105 1.63 0.89 -1.16
C PHE A 105 2.91 0.10 -0.93
N ASN A 106 2.81 -1.21 -0.68
CA ASN A 106 3.99 -2.06 -0.60
C ASN A 106 4.78 -2.07 -1.91
N ALA A 107 4.09 -2.21 -3.06
CA ALA A 107 4.73 -2.11 -4.37
C ALA A 107 5.38 -0.72 -4.61
N ALA A 108 4.74 0.36 -4.19
CA ALA A 108 5.30 1.71 -4.28
C ALA A 108 6.56 1.89 -3.41
N ILE A 109 6.57 1.31 -2.20
CA ILE A 109 7.73 1.29 -1.31
C ILE A 109 8.87 0.49 -1.94
N GLU A 110 8.59 -0.67 -2.54
CA GLU A 110 9.59 -1.45 -3.28
C GLU A 110 10.24 -0.65 -4.40
N VAL A 111 9.44 0.05 -5.21
CA VAL A 111 9.95 0.94 -6.27
C VAL A 111 10.89 2.00 -5.69
N SER A 112 10.48 2.67 -4.62
CA SER A 112 11.29 3.71 -3.97
C SER A 112 12.60 3.16 -3.41
N ASN A 113 12.55 1.98 -2.77
CA ASN A 113 13.72 1.31 -2.22
C ASN A 113 14.69 0.86 -3.31
N ALA A 114 14.19 0.27 -4.39
CA ALA A 114 15.02 -0.15 -5.52
C ALA A 114 15.67 1.05 -6.21
N ALA A 115 14.92 2.14 -6.44
CA ALA A 115 15.45 3.37 -7.01
C ALA A 115 16.53 4.02 -6.14
N THR A 116 16.36 3.98 -4.81
CA THR A 116 17.38 4.46 -3.87
C THR A 116 18.68 3.67 -4.00
N LYS A 117 18.59 2.34 -4.14
CA LYS A 117 19.76 1.49 -4.36
C LYS A 117 20.44 1.76 -5.70
N CYS A 118 19.68 2.03 -6.77
CA CYS A 118 20.27 2.49 -8.04
C CYS A 118 21.12 3.75 -7.84
N GLY A 119 20.59 4.73 -7.10
CA GLY A 119 21.31 5.98 -6.79
C GLY A 119 22.59 5.74 -6.00
N GLN A 120 22.57 4.84 -5.01
CA GLN A 120 23.74 4.46 -4.22
C GLN A 120 24.82 3.76 -5.06
N CYS A 121 24.41 2.83 -5.94
CA CYS A 121 25.32 2.17 -6.87
C CYS A 121 25.96 3.19 -7.83
N ALA A 122 25.17 4.12 -8.37
CA ALA A 122 25.66 5.13 -9.29
C ALA A 122 26.66 6.11 -8.65
N GLN A 123 26.52 6.41 -7.36
CA GLN A 123 27.49 7.23 -6.61
C GLN A 123 28.81 6.51 -6.31
N SER A 124 28.81 5.17 -6.42
CA SER A 124 29.96 4.32 -6.09
C SER A 124 30.71 3.84 -7.33
N CYS A 125 30.22 4.17 -8.54
CA CYS A 125 30.84 3.89 -9.84
C CYS A 125 31.66 5.09 -10.30
#